data_AF-A0A383BS95-F1
#
_entry.id   AF-A0A383BS95-F1
#
_cell.length_a   1.000
_cell.length_b   1.000
_cell.length_c   1.000
_cell.angle_alpha   90.00
_cell.angle_beta   90.00
_cell.angle_gamma   90.00
#
_symmetry.space_group_name_H-M   'P 1'
#
loop_
_entity.id
_entity.type
_entity.pdbx_description
1 polymer ?
#
loop_
_entity_poly.entity_id
_entity_poly.type
_entity_poly.pdbx_seq_one_letter_code
_entity_poly.pdbx_strand_id
1 'polypeptide(L)'
;YEGFCGCDYCADIIRARMLQAFSNDELHTLFATDLADVADMRAPRDDAPDDLQHRYRVILEQAAARRRKDAFDEVFIDYGRSLRPGLLAAQWYHKYGMRVNDERAALPADLWGRGEDYIWYSQGPYRWGSSIEQGFIADMGLNARHMHAGGGGRPFVINKYDYRRWRVWAGEAAAHGAASPCYHAGPPYANQEETTRIAPEDYYGPIIRYQRFLAEHEELLHPASPLSQIGLVYPRRAEREGET
;
A
#
# COMPACT_ATOMS: atom_id res chain seq x y z
N TYR A 1 -0.91 10.36 3.92
CA TYR A 1 -1.98 9.36 4.04
C TYR A 1 -3.32 10.07 3.90
N GLU A 2 -4.20 9.57 3.04
CA GLU A 2 -5.57 10.10 2.95
C GLU A 2 -6.33 9.78 4.24
N GLY A 3 -6.82 10.83 4.89
CA GLY A 3 -7.71 10.74 6.05
C GLY A 3 -9.05 11.40 5.77
N PHE A 4 -9.91 11.41 6.78
CA PHE A 4 -11.19 12.12 6.72
C PHE A 4 -10.98 13.64 6.69
N CYS A 5 -11.75 14.33 5.84
CA CYS A 5 -11.90 15.78 5.94
C CYS A 5 -13.02 16.13 6.94
N GLY A 6 -13.17 17.42 7.27
CA GLY A 6 -14.17 17.90 8.23
C GLY A 6 -15.57 18.13 7.65
N CYS A 7 -15.93 17.50 6.52
CA CYS A 7 -17.28 17.63 5.96
C CYS A 7 -18.27 16.67 6.62
N ASP A 8 -19.55 16.99 6.54
CA ASP A 8 -20.63 16.19 7.14
C ASP A 8 -20.62 14.73 6.66
N TYR A 9 -20.35 14.48 5.38
CA TYR A 9 -20.23 13.13 4.84
C TYR A 9 -19.14 12.29 5.54
N CYS A 10 -17.98 12.90 5.81
CA CYS A 10 -16.91 12.22 6.53
C CYS A 10 -17.26 12.06 8.02
N ALA A 11 -17.87 13.07 8.63
CA ALA A 11 -18.30 13.03 10.02
C ALA A 11 -19.33 11.91 10.25
N ASP A 12 -20.29 11.72 9.33
CA ASP A 12 -21.30 10.66 9.42
C ASP A 12 -20.68 9.25 9.35
N ILE A 13 -19.69 9.06 8.47
CA ILE A 13 -18.95 7.78 8.39
C ILE A 13 -18.19 7.53 9.69
N ILE A 14 -17.47 8.52 10.22
CA ILE A 14 -16.76 8.39 11.50
C ILE A 14 -17.76 8.05 12.60
N ARG A 15 -18.82 8.83 12.73
CA ARG A 15 -19.87 8.65 13.74
C ARG A 15 -20.43 7.22 13.72
N ALA A 16 -20.86 6.74 12.55
CA ALA A 16 -21.41 5.41 12.40
C ALA A 16 -20.42 4.31 12.81
N ARG A 17 -19.14 4.46 12.46
CA ARG A 17 -18.10 3.48 12.82
C ARG A 17 -17.75 3.51 14.31
N MET A 18 -17.71 4.70 14.92
CA MET A 18 -17.36 4.84 16.32
C MET A 18 -18.46 4.34 17.24
N LEU A 19 -19.74 4.60 16.90
CA LEU A 19 -20.88 4.05 17.66
C LEU A 19 -20.98 2.51 17.59
N GLN A 20 -20.39 1.89 16.57
CA GLN A 20 -20.31 0.43 16.48
C GLN A 20 -19.17 -0.15 17.33
N ALA A 21 -18.11 0.63 17.58
CA ALA A 21 -16.85 0.14 18.16
C ALA A 21 -16.63 0.57 19.61
N PHE A 22 -17.36 1.57 20.09
CA PHE A 22 -17.20 2.16 21.42
C PHE A 22 -18.56 2.31 22.10
N SER A 23 -18.58 2.18 23.42
CA SER A 23 -19.72 2.58 24.24
C SER A 23 -19.84 4.11 24.29
N ASN A 24 -21.03 4.60 24.64
CA ASN A 24 -21.25 6.04 24.82
C ASN A 24 -20.34 6.62 25.93
N ASP A 25 -20.10 5.88 27.01
CA ASP A 25 -19.24 6.33 28.11
C ASP A 25 -17.77 6.48 27.66
N GLU A 26 -17.28 5.55 26.84
CA GLU A 26 -15.94 5.63 26.25
C GLU A 26 -15.82 6.81 25.29
N LEU A 27 -16.82 7.04 24.45
CA LEU A 27 -16.84 8.19 23.54
C LEU A 27 -16.93 9.51 24.32
N HIS A 28 -17.76 9.57 25.36
CA HIS A 28 -17.84 10.71 26.25
C HIS A 28 -16.50 10.93 26.96
N THR A 29 -15.80 9.87 27.35
CA THR A 29 -14.43 9.98 27.92
C THR A 29 -13.44 10.56 26.92
N LEU A 30 -13.53 10.19 25.63
CA LEU A 30 -12.65 10.67 24.57
C LEU A 30 -12.88 12.15 24.17
N PHE A 31 -14.08 12.68 24.39
CA PHE A 31 -14.45 14.02 23.91
C PHE A 31 -14.98 14.98 25.01
N ALA A 32 -15.26 14.48 26.22
CA ALA A 32 -16.05 15.12 27.30
C ALA A 32 -17.37 15.77 26.87
N THR A 33 -17.96 15.22 25.82
CA THR A 33 -19.29 15.57 25.35
C THR A 33 -19.83 14.36 24.62
N ASP A 34 -21.14 14.35 24.42
CA ASP A 34 -21.77 13.32 23.61
C ASP A 34 -21.28 13.44 22.17
N LEU A 35 -21.07 12.29 21.51
CA LEU A 35 -20.53 12.25 20.15
C LEU A 35 -21.37 13.08 19.16
N ALA A 36 -22.68 13.22 19.42
CA ALA A 36 -23.60 14.08 18.67
C ALA A 36 -23.08 15.52 18.51
N ASP A 37 -22.48 16.06 19.57
CA ASP A 37 -22.08 17.47 19.70
C ASP A 37 -20.60 17.70 19.42
N VAL A 38 -19.85 16.66 19.05
CA VAL A 38 -18.42 16.76 18.73
C VAL A 38 -18.22 17.45 17.39
N ALA A 39 -17.51 18.59 17.41
CA ALA A 39 -17.19 19.37 16.21
C ALA A 39 -16.17 18.68 15.28
N ASP A 40 -15.16 18.01 15.85
CA ASP A 40 -14.16 17.26 15.07
C ASP A 40 -13.88 15.89 15.69
N MET A 41 -14.53 14.86 15.15
CA MET A 41 -14.33 13.48 15.61
C MET A 41 -12.97 12.90 15.19
N ARG A 42 -12.15 13.61 14.40
CA ARG A 42 -10.82 13.11 14.02
C ARG A 42 -9.79 13.33 15.13
N ALA A 43 -10.12 14.17 16.10
CA ALA A 43 -9.22 14.59 17.16
C ALA A 43 -9.88 14.39 18.55
N PRO A 44 -9.75 13.19 19.14
CA PRO A 44 -9.98 13.03 20.57
C PRO A 44 -9.13 14.01 21.38
N ARG A 45 -9.56 14.31 22.61
CA ARG A 45 -8.80 15.15 23.53
C ARG A 45 -7.42 14.53 23.81
N ASP A 46 -6.42 15.39 23.98
CA ASP A 46 -5.04 14.95 24.24
C ASP A 46 -4.87 14.30 25.63
N ASP A 47 -5.75 14.61 26.59
CA ASP A 47 -5.70 14.13 27.98
C ASP A 47 -6.58 12.89 28.26
N ALA A 48 -7.17 12.28 27.22
CA ALA A 48 -7.91 11.02 27.36
C ALA A 48 -6.95 9.85 27.63
N PRO A 49 -7.42 8.74 28.26
CA PRO A 49 -6.59 7.56 28.49
C PRO A 49 -5.90 7.07 27.20
N ASP A 50 -4.59 6.81 27.28
CA ASP A 50 -3.75 6.48 26.12
C ASP A 50 -4.24 5.24 25.37
N ASP A 51 -4.68 4.21 26.09
CA ASP A 51 -5.21 2.97 25.52
C ASP A 51 -6.50 3.22 24.72
N LEU A 52 -7.37 4.08 25.24
CA LEU A 52 -8.62 4.45 24.60
C LEU A 52 -8.38 5.34 23.37
N GLN A 53 -7.48 6.31 23.47
CA GLN A 53 -7.05 7.14 22.33
C GLN A 53 -6.44 6.29 21.22
N HIS A 54 -5.55 5.37 21.58
CA HIS A 54 -4.90 4.47 20.64
C HIS A 54 -5.92 3.60 19.91
N ARG A 55 -6.82 2.94 20.66
CA ARG A 55 -7.91 2.14 20.07
C ARG A 55 -8.77 2.98 19.14
N TYR A 56 -9.10 4.23 19.52
CA TYR A 56 -9.86 5.16 18.67
C TYR A 56 -9.16 5.45 17.35
N ARG A 57 -7.86 5.80 17.40
CA ARG A 57 -7.06 6.10 16.20
C ARG A 57 -6.95 4.90 15.27
N VAL A 58 -6.77 3.69 15.81
CA VAL A 58 -6.77 2.45 15.02
C VAL A 58 -8.10 2.27 14.29
N ILE A 59 -9.23 2.45 14.96
CA ILE A 59 -10.56 2.32 14.32
C ILE A 59 -10.79 3.43 13.30
N LEU A 60 -10.31 4.65 13.57
CA LEU A 60 -10.42 5.78 12.64
C LEU A 60 -9.63 5.50 11.34
N GLU A 61 -8.42 4.97 11.44
CA GLU A 61 -7.61 4.57 10.30
C GLU A 61 -8.28 3.45 9.49
N GLN A 62 -8.84 2.43 10.16
CA GLN A 62 -9.59 1.35 9.50
C GLN A 62 -10.83 1.88 8.78
N ALA A 63 -11.53 2.84 9.37
CA ALA A 63 -12.68 3.48 8.74
C ALA A 63 -12.27 4.25 7.48
N ALA A 64 -11.15 4.97 7.53
CA ALA A 64 -10.60 5.67 6.36
C ALA A 64 -10.18 4.69 5.26
N ALA A 65 -9.50 3.60 5.62
CA ALA A 65 -9.08 2.57 4.67
C ALA A 65 -10.28 1.89 3.98
N ARG A 66 -11.32 1.53 4.75
CA ARG A 66 -12.57 0.97 4.20
C ARG A 66 -13.24 1.95 3.26
N ARG A 67 -13.39 3.22 3.65
CA ARG A 67 -13.96 4.26 2.77
C ARG A 67 -13.21 4.35 1.44
N ARG A 68 -11.88 4.32 1.47
CA ARG A 68 -11.06 4.34 0.25
C ARG A 68 -11.33 3.11 -0.62
N LYS A 69 -11.46 1.92 -0.01
CA LYS A 69 -11.77 0.68 -0.71
C LYS A 69 -13.17 0.69 -1.31
N ASP A 70 -14.16 1.15 -0.56
CA ASP A 70 -15.55 1.24 -1.01
C ASP A 70 -15.67 2.19 -2.21
N ALA A 71 -15.01 3.36 -2.15
CA ALA A 71 -14.96 4.29 -3.28
C ALA A 71 -14.23 3.71 -4.51
N PHE A 72 -13.16 2.93 -4.30
CA PHE A 72 -12.48 2.25 -5.40
C PHE A 72 -13.38 1.19 -6.06
N ASP A 73 -14.07 0.39 -5.24
CA ASP A 73 -15.00 -0.64 -5.72
C ASP A 73 -16.15 -0.03 -6.50
N GLU A 74 -16.81 0.99 -5.94
CA GLU A 74 -17.93 1.67 -6.60
C GLU A 74 -17.52 2.25 -7.97
N VAL A 75 -16.41 2.99 -8.01
CA VAL A 75 -16.03 3.76 -9.20
C VAL A 75 -15.36 2.87 -10.25
N PHE A 76 -14.36 2.08 -9.87
CA PHE A 76 -13.52 1.36 -10.83
C PHE A 76 -13.97 -0.07 -11.07
N ILE A 77 -14.46 -0.75 -10.03
CA ILE A 77 -14.88 -2.14 -10.16
C ILE A 77 -16.30 -2.19 -10.70
N ASP A 78 -17.27 -1.63 -9.99
CA ASP A 78 -18.69 -1.76 -10.33
C ASP A 78 -19.04 -0.88 -11.54
N TYR A 79 -18.84 0.44 -11.43
CA TYR A 79 -19.18 1.34 -12.53
C TYR A 79 -18.20 1.19 -13.71
N GLY A 80 -16.90 1.18 -13.44
CA GLY A 80 -15.86 1.06 -14.46
C GLY A 80 -16.01 -0.21 -15.32
N ARG A 81 -16.26 -1.37 -14.71
CA ARG A 81 -16.49 -2.61 -15.46
C ARG A 81 -17.88 -2.70 -16.07
N SER A 82 -18.89 -1.98 -15.56
CA SER A 82 -20.17 -1.85 -16.27
C SER A 82 -20.02 -1.18 -17.63
N LEU A 83 -19.11 -0.20 -17.74
CA LEU A 83 -18.78 0.47 -19.00
C LEU A 83 -17.79 -0.31 -19.86
N ARG A 84 -16.81 -0.97 -19.23
CA ARG A 84 -15.78 -1.78 -19.90
C ARG A 84 -15.53 -3.08 -19.14
N PRO A 85 -16.22 -4.18 -19.49
CA PRO A 85 -16.12 -5.45 -18.74
C PRO A 85 -14.71 -6.00 -18.57
N GLY A 86 -13.80 -5.71 -19.51
CA GLY A 86 -12.38 -6.10 -19.43
C GLY A 86 -11.45 -5.05 -18.81
N LEU A 87 -11.97 -4.09 -18.02
CA LEU A 87 -11.14 -3.10 -17.34
C LEU A 87 -10.29 -3.80 -16.27
N LEU A 88 -8.97 -3.80 -16.49
CA LEU A 88 -7.98 -4.17 -15.49
C LEU A 88 -7.79 -3.00 -14.52
N ALA A 89 -7.95 -3.27 -13.22
CA ALA A 89 -7.88 -2.25 -12.18
C ALA A 89 -7.00 -2.71 -11.01
N ALA A 90 -6.24 -1.77 -10.47
CA ALA A 90 -5.53 -1.89 -9.22
C ALA A 90 -5.48 -0.52 -8.56
N GLN A 91 -5.42 -0.50 -7.23
CA GLN A 91 -5.21 0.73 -6.49
C GLN A 91 -3.75 0.85 -6.07
N TRP A 92 -3.18 2.02 -6.30
CA TRP A 92 -1.80 2.31 -5.90
C TRP A 92 -1.72 2.59 -4.40
N TYR A 93 -0.91 1.81 -3.70
CA TYR A 93 -0.64 1.95 -2.27
C TYR A 93 0.86 2.11 -1.97
N HIS A 94 1.19 2.59 -0.78
CA HIS A 94 2.54 2.63 -0.25
C HIS A 94 2.80 1.50 0.75
N LYS A 95 4.01 0.94 0.66
CA LYS A 95 4.59 0.06 1.67
C LYS A 95 6.06 0.39 1.83
N TYR A 96 6.43 1.08 2.91
CA TYR A 96 7.81 1.52 3.15
C TYR A 96 8.66 0.41 3.82
N GLY A 97 8.69 -0.77 3.21
CA GLY A 97 9.29 -2.01 3.76
C GLY A 97 8.34 -2.82 4.65
N MET A 98 8.88 -3.75 5.42
CA MET A 98 8.11 -4.57 6.40
C MET A 98 8.01 -3.87 7.78
N ARG A 99 7.69 -2.58 7.79
CA ARG A 99 7.48 -1.78 9.01
C ARG A 99 6.11 -1.12 8.96
N VAL A 100 5.72 -0.50 10.08
CA VAL A 100 4.42 0.12 10.46
C VAL A 100 3.77 1.15 9.53
N ASN A 101 3.94 1.03 8.22
CA ASN A 101 3.51 2.00 7.22
C ASN A 101 3.01 1.30 5.93
N ASP A 102 2.46 0.10 6.03
CA ASP A 102 1.71 -0.51 4.93
C ASP A 102 0.29 0.06 4.88
N GLU A 103 -0.01 0.84 3.85
CA GLU A 103 -1.31 1.49 3.70
C GLU A 103 -2.49 0.51 3.57
N ARG A 104 -2.23 -0.78 3.29
CA ARG A 104 -3.26 -1.82 3.31
C ARG A 104 -3.37 -2.56 4.65
N ALA A 105 -2.51 -2.29 5.64
CA ALA A 105 -2.54 -2.98 6.94
C ALA A 105 -3.87 -2.74 7.70
N ALA A 106 -4.47 -1.56 7.50
CA ALA A 106 -5.75 -1.18 8.09
C ALA A 106 -6.97 -1.86 7.43
N LEU A 107 -6.86 -2.39 6.20
CA LEU A 107 -7.96 -3.10 5.55
C LEU A 107 -8.08 -4.53 6.06
N PRO A 108 -9.28 -5.05 6.42
CA PRO A 108 -9.52 -6.48 6.67
C PRO A 108 -8.93 -7.42 5.60
N ALA A 109 -8.57 -8.63 5.99
CA ALA A 109 -7.94 -9.61 5.10
C ALA A 109 -8.79 -9.93 3.86
N ASP A 110 -10.10 -10.03 4.02
CA ASP A 110 -11.06 -10.28 2.94
C ASP A 110 -11.21 -9.11 1.96
N LEU A 111 -10.85 -7.89 2.38
CA LEU A 111 -10.85 -6.70 1.53
C LEU A 111 -9.49 -6.47 0.82
N TRP A 112 -8.44 -7.14 1.28
CA TRP A 112 -7.10 -6.95 0.75
C TRP A 112 -7.03 -7.43 -0.71
N GLY A 113 -6.86 -6.49 -1.64
CA GLY A 113 -6.80 -6.82 -3.06
C GLY A 113 -8.14 -7.24 -3.68
N ARG A 114 -9.25 -7.24 -2.95
CA ARG A 114 -10.53 -7.75 -3.48
C ARG A 114 -10.95 -6.95 -4.72
N GLY A 115 -11.28 -7.63 -5.81
CA GLY A 115 -11.70 -7.00 -7.06
C GLY A 115 -10.57 -6.49 -7.95
N GLU A 116 -9.34 -6.35 -7.42
CA GLU A 116 -8.17 -5.91 -8.18
C GLU A 116 -7.56 -7.05 -9.02
N ASP A 117 -7.22 -6.77 -10.28
CA ASP A 117 -6.66 -7.77 -11.21
C ASP A 117 -5.15 -7.99 -10.98
N TYR A 118 -4.48 -6.94 -10.52
CA TYR A 118 -3.07 -6.95 -10.15
C TYR A 118 -2.88 -6.11 -8.90
N ILE A 119 -1.73 -6.27 -8.24
CA ILE A 119 -1.40 -5.50 -7.05
C ILE A 119 -0.46 -4.36 -7.44
N TRP A 120 -0.71 -3.13 -6.94
CA TRP A 120 0.14 -1.98 -7.27
C TRP A 120 0.65 -1.26 -6.02
N TYR A 121 1.97 -1.24 -5.85
CA TYR A 121 2.62 -0.67 -4.67
C TYR A 121 3.82 0.23 -5.00
N SER A 122 4.13 1.13 -4.07
CA SER A 122 5.37 1.92 -4.05
C SER A 122 6.13 1.71 -2.74
N GLN A 123 7.45 1.54 -2.84
CA GLN A 123 8.35 1.47 -1.68
C GLN A 123 8.70 2.86 -1.10
N GLY A 124 8.19 3.93 -1.71
CA GLY A 124 8.41 5.29 -1.25
C GLY A 124 9.82 5.84 -1.49
N PRO A 125 10.02 7.15 -1.31
CA PRO A 125 11.26 7.81 -1.73
C PRO A 125 12.45 7.49 -0.82
N TYR A 126 12.23 7.10 0.43
CA TYR A 126 13.29 6.99 1.45
C TYR A 126 14.21 5.78 1.30
N ARG A 127 13.90 4.84 0.39
CA ARG A 127 14.67 3.60 0.17
C ARG A 127 15.22 3.47 -1.26
N TRP A 128 15.63 4.61 -1.84
CA TRP A 128 16.34 4.62 -3.12
C TRP A 128 17.76 4.01 -3.01
N GLY A 129 18.35 4.00 -1.81
CA GLY A 129 19.69 3.53 -1.49
C GLY A 129 19.69 2.37 -0.49
N SER A 130 20.80 1.62 -0.36
CA SER A 130 20.99 0.78 0.84
C SER A 130 21.58 1.63 1.96
N SER A 131 21.14 1.43 3.20
CA SER A 131 21.74 2.02 4.40
C SER A 131 21.86 0.94 5.48
N ILE A 132 23.06 0.38 5.62
CA ILE A 132 23.35 -0.66 6.61
C ILE A 132 23.16 -0.11 8.03
N GLU A 133 23.62 1.11 8.29
CA GLU A 133 23.46 1.81 9.57
C GLU A 133 21.97 1.95 9.96
N GLN A 134 21.10 2.25 9.00
CA GLN A 134 19.66 2.37 9.24
C GLN A 134 18.91 1.02 9.15
N GLY A 135 19.65 -0.07 8.95
CA GLY A 135 19.11 -1.44 8.96
C GLY A 135 18.28 -1.78 7.74
N PHE A 136 18.60 -1.23 6.56
CA PHE A 136 17.96 -1.65 5.32
C PHE A 136 18.88 -1.74 4.12
N ILE A 137 18.63 -2.76 3.31
CA ILE A 137 19.19 -2.90 1.98
C ILE A 137 18.11 -2.56 0.98
N ALA A 138 18.46 -1.93 -0.13
CA ALA A 138 17.52 -1.66 -1.21
C ALA A 138 17.31 -2.93 -2.04
N ASP A 139 16.89 -4.00 -1.41
CA ASP A 139 16.41 -5.21 -2.08
C ASP A 139 14.91 -5.11 -2.38
N MET A 140 14.39 -6.16 -2.98
CA MET A 140 12.99 -6.36 -3.31
C MET A 140 12.47 -7.74 -2.93
N GLY A 141 13.34 -8.70 -2.60
CA GLY A 141 12.96 -10.08 -2.33
C GLY A 141 11.76 -10.22 -1.37
N LEU A 142 11.93 -9.82 -0.11
CA LEU A 142 10.87 -9.95 0.90
C LEU A 142 9.63 -9.13 0.55
N ASN A 143 9.80 -7.87 0.11
CA ASN A 143 8.70 -6.99 -0.24
C ASN A 143 7.86 -7.56 -1.39
N ALA A 144 8.52 -7.99 -2.46
CA ALA A 144 7.92 -8.67 -3.62
C ALA A 144 7.19 -9.94 -3.21
N ARG A 145 7.82 -10.78 -2.40
CA ARG A 145 7.20 -12.02 -1.90
C ARG A 145 5.93 -11.74 -1.09
N HIS A 146 5.96 -10.73 -0.22
CA HIS A 146 4.79 -10.34 0.56
C HIS A 146 3.64 -9.85 -0.33
N MET A 147 3.90 -9.00 -1.32
CA MET A 147 2.84 -8.51 -2.22
C MET A 147 2.25 -9.63 -3.06
N HIS A 148 3.08 -10.52 -3.60
CA HIS A 148 2.60 -11.65 -4.38
C HIS A 148 1.78 -12.62 -3.53
N ALA A 149 2.25 -12.96 -2.32
CA ALA A 149 1.52 -13.84 -1.40
C ALA A 149 0.22 -13.19 -0.90
N GLY A 150 0.27 -11.92 -0.47
CA GLY A 150 -0.92 -11.16 -0.05
C GLY A 150 -1.95 -11.01 -1.18
N GLY A 151 -1.46 -10.86 -2.41
CA GLY A 151 -2.29 -10.84 -3.64
C GLY A 151 -2.84 -12.18 -4.06
N GLY A 152 -2.61 -13.26 -3.31
CA GLY A 152 -3.08 -14.58 -3.71
C GLY A 152 -2.45 -15.06 -5.02
N GLY A 153 -1.19 -14.69 -5.28
CA GLY A 153 -0.44 -15.09 -6.48
C GLY A 153 -0.69 -14.23 -7.72
N ARG A 154 -1.48 -13.15 -7.61
CA ARG A 154 -1.69 -12.21 -8.72
C ARG A 154 -0.38 -11.53 -9.16
N PRO A 155 -0.28 -11.12 -10.44
CA PRO A 155 0.80 -10.25 -10.89
C PRO A 155 0.78 -8.94 -10.10
N PHE A 156 1.94 -8.31 -9.96
CA PHE A 156 2.02 -7.01 -9.32
C PHE A 156 2.95 -6.05 -10.05
N VAL A 157 2.66 -4.77 -9.88
CA VAL A 157 3.44 -3.64 -10.34
C VAL A 157 4.06 -2.98 -9.11
N ILE A 158 5.35 -2.68 -9.18
CA ILE A 158 6.04 -2.02 -8.08
C ILE A 158 6.88 -0.83 -8.54
N ASN A 159 6.68 0.29 -7.85
CA ASN A 159 7.50 1.48 -7.98
C ASN A 159 8.57 1.52 -6.87
N LYS A 160 9.81 1.82 -7.28
CA LYS A 160 10.93 2.08 -6.37
C LYS A 160 11.78 3.20 -6.94
N TYR A 161 12.14 4.15 -6.09
CA TYR A 161 12.90 5.34 -6.46
C TYR A 161 14.41 5.09 -6.57
N ASP A 162 14.84 3.84 -6.75
CA ASP A 162 16.26 3.48 -7.01
C ASP A 162 16.50 3.39 -8.51
N TYR A 163 17.07 4.45 -9.07
CA TYR A 163 17.30 4.57 -10.51
C TYR A 163 18.70 4.11 -10.94
N ARG A 164 19.52 3.60 -10.02
CA ARG A 164 20.88 3.14 -10.33
C ARG A 164 20.99 1.62 -10.35
N ARG A 165 20.29 0.93 -9.45
CA ARG A 165 20.37 -0.53 -9.28
C ARG A 165 19.10 -1.26 -9.69
N TRP A 166 18.34 -0.66 -10.57
CA TRP A 166 17.06 -1.20 -10.99
C TRP A 166 17.08 -2.53 -11.71
N ARG A 167 18.21 -2.94 -12.30
CA ARG A 167 18.36 -4.32 -12.79
C ARG A 167 18.27 -5.32 -11.65
N VAL A 168 18.86 -5.00 -10.50
CA VAL A 168 18.84 -5.85 -9.31
C VAL A 168 17.43 -5.92 -8.75
N TRP A 169 16.86 -4.76 -8.43
CA TRP A 169 15.57 -4.73 -7.74
C TRP A 169 14.42 -5.20 -8.64
N ALA A 170 14.47 -4.92 -9.96
CA ALA A 170 13.45 -5.42 -10.89
C ALA A 170 13.60 -6.92 -11.11
N GLY A 171 14.83 -7.45 -11.23
CA GLY A 171 15.06 -8.89 -11.34
C GLY A 171 14.58 -9.67 -10.11
N GLU A 172 14.85 -9.15 -8.90
CA GLU A 172 14.31 -9.71 -7.65
C GLU A 172 12.78 -9.65 -7.61
N ALA A 173 12.18 -8.56 -8.09
CA ALA A 173 10.72 -8.44 -8.17
C ALA A 173 10.13 -9.47 -9.15
N ALA A 174 10.72 -9.63 -10.34
CA ALA A 174 10.31 -10.61 -11.34
C ALA A 174 10.38 -12.04 -10.82
N ALA A 175 11.43 -12.39 -10.09
CA ALA A 175 11.59 -13.71 -9.46
C ALA A 175 10.47 -14.04 -8.46
N HIS A 176 9.70 -13.04 -8.03
CA HIS A 176 8.57 -13.18 -7.13
C HIS A 176 7.21 -12.89 -7.78
N GLY A 177 7.14 -12.76 -9.11
CA GLY A 177 5.88 -12.59 -9.84
C GLY A 177 5.52 -11.14 -10.20
N ALA A 178 6.49 -10.22 -10.19
CA ALA A 178 6.25 -8.86 -10.69
C ALA A 178 6.04 -8.88 -12.21
N ALA A 179 4.99 -8.22 -12.67
CA ALA A 179 4.71 -8.03 -14.10
C ALA A 179 5.45 -6.82 -14.68
N SER A 180 5.63 -5.76 -13.90
CA SER A 180 6.34 -4.57 -14.37
C SER A 180 6.96 -3.76 -13.23
N PRO A 181 8.16 -3.19 -13.43
CA PRO A 181 8.57 -2.00 -12.68
C PRO A 181 7.65 -0.83 -13.06
N CYS A 182 7.45 0.08 -12.12
CA CYS A 182 6.80 1.36 -12.34
C CYS A 182 7.79 2.49 -12.05
N TYR A 183 7.67 3.58 -12.80
CA TYR A 183 8.47 4.78 -12.64
C TYR A 183 7.56 5.98 -12.40
N HIS A 184 7.65 6.56 -11.21
CA HIS A 184 6.76 7.61 -10.73
C HIS A 184 6.80 8.93 -11.54
N ALA A 185 7.93 9.29 -12.17
CA ALA A 185 8.10 10.59 -12.82
C ALA A 185 8.17 10.56 -14.37
N GLY A 186 7.75 9.44 -15.00
CA GLY A 186 7.97 9.17 -16.43
C GLY A 186 9.45 8.97 -16.81
N PRO A 187 9.79 8.35 -17.94
CA PRO A 187 11.20 8.17 -18.34
C PRO A 187 11.96 9.51 -18.30
N PRO A 188 13.21 9.55 -17.79
CA PRO A 188 13.99 10.78 -17.75
C PRO A 188 14.13 11.34 -19.17
N TYR A 189 13.83 12.63 -19.32
CA TYR A 189 14.05 13.35 -20.55
C TYR A 189 15.50 13.83 -20.64
N ALA A 190 16.03 14.01 -21.85
CA ALA A 190 17.41 14.46 -22.04
C ALA A 190 17.71 15.79 -21.33
N ASN A 191 16.74 16.70 -21.26
CA ASN A 191 16.87 17.97 -20.55
C ASN A 191 16.81 17.85 -19.01
N GLN A 192 16.55 16.67 -18.47
CA GLN A 192 16.54 16.39 -17.03
C GLN A 192 17.81 15.68 -16.57
N GLU A 193 18.71 15.30 -17.47
CA GLU A 193 19.92 14.55 -17.11
C GLU A 193 20.80 15.36 -16.15
N GLU A 194 20.95 16.67 -16.37
CA GLU A 194 21.75 17.52 -15.49
C GLU A 194 21.22 17.56 -14.04
N THR A 195 19.89 17.54 -13.87
CA THR A 195 19.25 17.61 -12.54
C THR A 195 19.11 16.24 -11.88
N THR A 196 18.80 15.20 -12.66
CA THR A 196 18.56 13.84 -12.15
C THR A 196 19.82 12.99 -12.10
N ARG A 197 20.84 13.34 -12.90
CA ARG A 197 22.04 12.54 -13.18
C ARG A 197 21.72 11.14 -13.70
N ILE A 198 20.65 11.02 -14.48
CA ILE A 198 20.18 9.79 -15.09
C ILE A 198 19.96 10.09 -16.57
N ALA A 199 20.75 9.46 -17.44
CA ALA A 199 20.56 9.60 -18.87
C ALA A 199 19.30 8.82 -19.31
N PRO A 200 18.57 9.25 -20.34
CA PRO A 200 17.43 8.50 -20.87
C PRO A 200 17.75 7.03 -21.19
N GLU A 201 18.93 6.73 -21.72
CA GLU A 201 19.40 5.37 -22.03
C GLU A 201 19.66 4.52 -20.78
N ASP A 202 20.05 5.14 -19.67
CA ASP A 202 20.14 4.48 -18.38
C ASP A 202 18.77 3.99 -17.93
N TYR A 203 17.69 4.62 -18.47
CA TYR A 203 16.31 4.16 -18.32
C TYR A 203 15.88 3.12 -19.38
N TYR A 204 15.81 3.51 -20.65
CA TYR A 204 15.14 2.69 -21.66
C TYR A 204 15.83 1.35 -21.90
N GLY A 205 17.17 1.31 -21.92
CA GLY A 205 17.92 0.09 -22.23
C GLY A 205 17.66 -1.06 -21.24
N PRO A 206 17.76 -0.84 -19.92
CA PRO A 206 17.42 -1.86 -18.93
C PRO A 206 15.94 -2.24 -18.90
N ILE A 207 14.99 -1.31 -19.05
CA ILE A 207 13.54 -1.62 -19.06
C ILE A 207 13.18 -2.49 -20.26
N ILE A 208 13.68 -2.16 -21.45
CA ILE A 208 13.44 -2.96 -22.66
C ILE A 208 14.00 -4.37 -22.49
N ARG A 209 15.22 -4.50 -21.95
CA ARG A 209 15.82 -5.82 -21.68
C ARG A 209 15.04 -6.62 -20.64
N TYR A 210 14.58 -5.97 -19.57
CA TYR A 210 13.74 -6.59 -18.55
C TYR A 210 12.45 -7.14 -19.17
N GLN A 211 11.72 -6.31 -19.92
CA GLN A 211 10.45 -6.72 -20.52
C GLN A 211 10.63 -7.83 -21.55
N ARG A 212 11.69 -7.78 -22.37
CA ARG A 212 12.05 -8.87 -23.30
C ARG A 212 12.37 -10.16 -22.56
N PHE A 213 13.18 -10.09 -21.51
CA PHE A 213 13.53 -11.26 -20.69
C PHE A 213 12.28 -11.91 -20.09
N LEU A 214 11.35 -11.12 -19.53
CA LEU A 214 10.10 -11.67 -19.00
C LEU A 214 9.26 -12.36 -20.07
N ALA A 215 9.13 -11.75 -21.25
CA ALA A 215 8.36 -12.32 -22.36
C ALA A 215 9.00 -13.60 -22.91
N GLU A 216 10.33 -13.63 -23.06
CA GLU A 216 11.09 -14.78 -23.56
C GLU A 216 11.08 -15.96 -22.58
N HIS A 217 10.88 -15.70 -21.28
CA HIS A 217 10.94 -16.71 -20.22
C HIS A 217 9.64 -16.83 -19.42
N GLU A 218 8.50 -16.41 -19.99
CA GLU A 218 7.20 -16.42 -19.32
C GLU A 218 6.88 -17.81 -18.72
N GLU A 219 7.14 -18.88 -19.47
CA GLU A 219 6.88 -20.26 -19.04
C GLU A 219 7.65 -20.68 -17.77
N LEU A 220 8.79 -20.04 -17.49
CA LEU A 220 9.58 -20.29 -16.27
C LEU A 220 9.09 -19.46 -15.08
N LEU A 221 8.39 -18.35 -15.35
CA LEU A 221 8.03 -17.33 -14.36
C LEU A 221 6.54 -17.39 -14.00
N HIS A 222 5.68 -17.86 -14.90
CA HIS A 222 4.23 -17.91 -14.68
C HIS A 222 3.55 -19.10 -15.39
N PRO A 223 2.82 -19.98 -14.66
CA PRO A 223 2.68 -20.01 -13.20
C PRO A 223 3.89 -20.69 -12.53
N ALA A 224 4.68 -19.93 -11.77
CA ALA A 224 5.72 -20.48 -10.90
C ALA A 224 5.21 -20.61 -9.46
N SER A 225 5.32 -21.80 -8.86
CA SER A 225 5.08 -22.03 -7.43
C SER A 225 6.40 -22.28 -6.71
N PRO A 226 6.88 -21.35 -5.86
CA PRO A 226 8.12 -21.56 -5.15
C PRO A 226 7.98 -22.65 -4.09
N LEU A 227 8.95 -23.55 -4.03
CA LEU A 227 9.08 -24.52 -2.95
C LEU A 227 9.74 -23.84 -1.74
N SER A 228 8.92 -23.34 -0.80
CA SER A 228 9.40 -22.73 0.44
C SER A 228 9.23 -23.71 1.60
N GLN A 229 10.31 -23.98 2.34
CA GLN A 229 10.28 -24.80 3.55
C GLN A 229 9.96 -23.98 4.81
N ILE A 230 10.08 -22.66 4.73
CA ILE A 230 9.90 -21.73 5.84
C ILE A 230 8.87 -20.67 5.44
N GLY A 231 7.89 -20.45 6.30
CA GLY A 231 6.95 -19.33 6.21
C GLY A 231 7.37 -18.20 7.15
N LEU A 232 7.44 -16.97 6.62
CA LEU A 232 7.58 -15.76 7.43
C LEU A 232 6.20 -15.11 7.56
N VAL A 233 5.75 -14.89 8.80
CA VAL A 233 4.45 -14.27 9.07
C VAL A 233 4.64 -12.76 9.18
N TYR A 234 3.90 -12.02 8.38
CA TYR A 234 3.81 -10.57 8.51
C TYR A 234 2.75 -10.22 9.56
N PRO A 235 3.12 -9.63 10.71
CA PRO A 235 2.22 -9.46 11.85
C PRO A 235 1.34 -8.21 11.65
N ARG A 236 0.42 -8.28 10.69
CA ARG A 236 -0.43 -7.14 10.32
C ARG A 236 -1.25 -6.58 11.49
N ARG A 237 -1.66 -7.45 12.43
CA ARG A 237 -2.34 -7.03 13.66
C ARG A 237 -1.42 -6.19 14.53
N ALA A 238 -0.22 -6.69 14.82
CA ALA A 238 0.75 -5.99 15.64
C ALA A 238 1.15 -4.65 15.02
N GLU A 239 1.33 -4.62 13.70
CA GLU A 239 1.57 -3.38 12.95
C GLU A 239 0.40 -2.38 13.09
N ARG A 240 -0.84 -2.86 12.98
CA ARG A 240 -2.05 -2.05 13.08
C ARG A 240 -2.34 -1.57 14.51
N GLU A 241 -2.05 -2.39 15.50
CA GLU A 241 -2.37 -2.17 16.91
C GLU A 241 -1.16 -1.67 17.71
N GLY A 242 -0.03 -1.41 17.05
CA GLY A 242 1.21 -0.97 17.72
C GLY A 242 1.74 -1.98 18.74
N GLU A 243 1.37 -3.26 18.62
CA GLU A 243 1.88 -4.31 19.51
C GLU A 243 3.35 -4.57 19.15
N THR A 244 4.25 -4.44 20.13
CA THR A 244 5.68 -4.77 20.00
C THR A 244 5.95 -6.24 20.22
#